data_AF-A0A970ZQJ3-F1
#
_entry.id   AF-A0A970ZQJ3-F1
#
_cell.length_a   1.000
_cell.length_b   1.000
_cell.length_c   1.000
_cell.angle_alpha   90.00
_cell.angle_beta   90.00
_cell.angle_gamma   90.00
#
_symmetry.space_group_name_H-M   'P 1'
#
loop_
_entity.id
_entity.type
_entity.pdbx_description
1 polymer ?
#
loop_
_entity_poly.entity_id
_entity_poly.type
_entity_poly.pdbx_seq_one_letter_code
_entity_poly.pdbx_strand_id
1 'polypeptide(L)'
;MHPLLRRSFFCLALLAAFPFAACGPQEKAGGGPYEVVATVEMIADIAREVAGDRAVVNGIIGEGVDPHLYKPTSTDVKALQAADLIFYNGLMLEGKMSDVLVRLAGSGKKVFAVTEAILDDSDYVISDESEHYDPHVWMDVRGWKKAVAVVERALCEFDPAHADSYQENAAAYQESLTRLDDYARTAIASIPEAQRVLVTAHDAFHYLSRAYGIEVRGVQGISTESEAGVKDIETLVSFLVERKIPAVFVESSVSDKNVRALLEGAAAKGHRVVIGGELYSDAMGPADTYEGTYIGMIDHNVTTITRALGGTAPEKGFQEKLSVAPGS
;
A
#
# COMPACT_ATOMS: atom_id res chain seq x y z
N MET A 1 50.17 59.55 76.93
CA MET A 1 49.64 60.06 75.65
C MET A 1 49.22 58.85 74.81
N HIS A 2 47.90 58.64 74.65
CA HIS A 2 47.32 57.70 73.67
C HIS A 2 47.68 58.13 72.23
N PRO A 3 47.82 57.20 71.25
CA PRO A 3 46.66 56.68 70.50
C PRO A 3 46.75 55.18 70.16
N LEU A 4 45.67 54.41 70.32
CA LEU A 4 44.66 53.98 69.33
C LEU A 4 44.93 52.59 68.72
N LEU A 5 44.02 51.68 69.06
CA LEU A 5 43.83 50.35 68.48
C LEU A 5 43.53 50.43 66.97
N ARG A 6 44.08 49.51 66.20
CA ARG A 6 43.52 49.09 64.92
C ARG A 6 43.50 47.57 64.83
N ARG A 7 42.29 47.02 64.82
CA ARG A 7 41.97 45.61 64.56
C ARG A 7 42.03 45.37 63.06
N SER A 8 42.67 44.29 62.62
CA SER A 8 42.44 43.70 61.30
C SER A 8 42.35 42.19 61.43
N PHE A 9 41.11 41.70 61.38
CA PHE A 9 40.76 40.31 61.10
C PHE A 9 41.09 40.03 59.62
N PHE A 10 41.84 38.97 59.34
CA PHE A 10 42.00 38.44 57.98
C PHE A 10 41.29 37.08 57.92
N CYS A 11 40.08 37.07 57.38
CA CYS A 11 39.32 35.85 57.08
C CYS A 11 39.95 35.17 55.86
N LEU A 12 40.44 33.95 56.05
CA LEU A 12 40.91 33.07 54.98
C LEU A 12 39.68 32.43 54.30
N ALA A 13 39.33 32.90 53.10
CA ALA A 13 38.23 32.34 52.31
C ALA A 13 38.68 31.09 51.55
N LEU A 14 38.01 29.96 51.80
CA LEU A 14 38.11 28.73 51.00
C LEU A 14 37.58 29.01 49.57
N LEU A 15 38.43 28.88 48.56
CA LEU A 15 38.01 28.82 47.15
C LEU A 15 37.41 27.43 46.87
N ALA A 16 36.09 27.35 46.80
CA ALA A 16 35.39 26.18 46.25
C ALA A 16 35.45 26.24 44.72
N ALA A 17 36.18 25.32 44.10
CA ALA A 17 36.20 25.14 42.66
C ALA A 17 34.87 24.51 42.20
N PHE A 18 33.93 25.34 41.75
CA PHE A 18 32.75 24.90 41.00
C PHE A 18 33.19 24.50 39.59
N PRO A 19 32.95 23.25 39.13
CA PRO A 19 33.12 22.94 37.71
C PRO A 19 32.08 23.75 36.93
N PHE A 20 32.58 24.66 36.09
CA PHE A 20 31.78 25.31 35.06
C PHE A 20 31.25 24.22 34.14
N ALA A 21 29.98 23.83 34.32
CA ALA A 21 29.22 23.13 33.31
C ALA A 21 29.11 24.07 32.11
N ALA A 22 29.93 23.80 31.09
CA ALA A 22 29.80 24.43 29.80
C ALA A 22 28.45 24.02 29.21
N CYS A 23 27.44 24.88 29.35
CA CYS A 23 26.28 24.85 28.48
C CYS A 23 26.77 25.15 27.06
N GLY A 24 27.11 24.11 26.31
CA GLY A 24 27.03 24.17 24.86
C GLY A 24 25.59 24.49 24.45
N PRO A 25 25.35 24.92 23.20
CA PRO A 25 24.00 24.99 22.68
C PRO A 25 23.39 23.61 22.84
N GLN A 26 22.44 23.48 23.76
CA GLN A 26 21.55 22.34 23.79
C GLN A 26 20.81 22.39 22.46
N GLU A 27 21.16 21.51 21.53
CA GLU A 27 20.29 21.23 20.38
C GLU A 27 18.88 21.11 20.95
N LYS A 28 17.97 21.93 20.44
CA LYS A 28 16.56 21.71 20.71
C LYS A 28 16.27 20.28 20.24
N ALA A 29 16.01 19.37 21.16
CA ALA A 29 15.18 18.21 20.87
C ALA A 29 13.84 18.78 20.41
N GLY A 30 13.64 18.88 19.09
CA GLY A 30 12.55 19.66 18.53
C GLY A 30 12.63 19.77 17.02
N GLY A 31 12.37 18.66 16.33
CA GLY A 31 11.79 18.65 15.00
C GLY A 31 10.57 17.73 15.10
N GLY A 32 9.36 18.28 15.08
CA GLY A 32 8.14 17.46 15.06
C GLY A 32 8.12 16.54 13.84
N PRO A 33 7.15 15.61 13.76
CA PRO A 33 7.07 14.71 12.62
C PRO A 33 7.00 15.49 11.30
N TYR A 34 7.76 15.06 10.29
CA TYR A 34 7.71 15.64 8.95
C TYR A 34 6.48 15.14 8.19
N GLU A 35 6.07 15.86 7.15
CA GLU A 35 4.83 15.55 6.43
C GLU A 35 5.13 14.72 5.18
N VAL A 36 4.54 13.53 5.12
CA VAL A 36 4.57 12.64 3.95
C VAL A 36 3.19 12.58 3.32
N VAL A 37 3.12 12.80 2.02
CA VAL A 37 1.88 12.58 1.25
C VAL A 37 2.09 11.42 0.29
N ALA A 38 1.22 10.42 0.38
CA ALA A 38 1.17 9.30 -0.56
C ALA A 38 -0.08 9.41 -1.45
N THR A 39 -0.04 8.84 -2.64
CA THR A 39 -1.23 8.76 -3.51
C THR A 39 -2.24 7.76 -2.94
N VAL A 40 -2.02 6.48 -3.16
CA VAL A 40 -2.86 5.39 -2.68
C VAL A 40 -2.47 4.94 -1.27
N GLU A 41 -3.46 4.47 -0.50
CA GLU A 41 -3.26 4.04 0.88
C GLU A 41 -2.25 2.91 1.04
N MET A 42 -2.06 2.03 0.04
CA MET A 42 -1.05 0.97 0.08
C MET A 42 0.38 1.54 0.23
N ILE A 43 0.63 2.72 -0.34
CA ILE A 43 1.91 3.42 -0.23
C ILE A 43 1.98 4.19 1.09
N ALA A 44 0.86 4.77 1.52
CA ALA A 44 0.76 5.40 2.83
C ALA A 44 1.06 4.39 3.96
N ASP A 45 0.60 3.15 3.83
CA ASP A 45 0.86 2.06 4.77
C ASP A 45 2.36 1.74 4.86
N ILE A 46 3.05 1.57 3.73
CA ILE A 46 4.52 1.42 3.73
C ILE A 46 5.18 2.60 4.45
N ALA A 47 4.81 3.83 4.09
CA ALA A 47 5.42 5.02 4.67
C ALA A 47 5.17 5.12 6.19
N ARG A 48 3.99 4.74 6.68
CA ARG A 48 3.69 4.66 8.12
C ARG A 48 4.55 3.62 8.82
N GLU A 49 4.63 2.42 8.26
CA GLU A 49 5.38 1.31 8.84
C GLU A 49 6.88 1.59 8.90
N VAL A 50 7.45 2.24 7.88
CA VAL A 50 8.88 2.58 7.87
C VAL A 50 9.18 3.83 8.69
N ALA A 51 8.41 4.92 8.54
CA ALA A 51 8.69 6.18 9.22
C ALA A 51 8.37 6.14 10.73
N GLY A 52 7.44 5.28 11.17
CA GLY A 52 7.01 5.22 12.56
C GLY A 52 6.48 6.57 13.05
N ASP A 53 6.95 7.03 14.21
CA ASP A 53 6.54 8.29 14.84
C ASP A 53 7.22 9.53 14.25
N ARG A 54 8.10 9.36 13.24
CA ARG A 54 8.88 10.44 12.63
C ARG A 54 8.13 11.20 11.54
N ALA A 55 7.07 10.63 10.99
CA ALA A 55 6.27 11.25 9.96
C ALA A 55 4.79 11.28 10.32
N VAL A 56 4.11 12.34 9.90
CA VAL A 56 2.67 12.31 9.67
C VAL A 56 2.48 11.91 8.21
N VAL A 57 1.76 10.81 7.98
CA VAL A 57 1.56 10.27 6.63
C VAL A 57 0.10 10.41 6.25
N ASN A 58 -0.17 11.01 5.10
CA ASN A 58 -1.51 11.17 4.55
C ASN A 58 -1.61 10.55 3.14
N GLY A 59 -2.50 9.56 2.96
CA GLY A 59 -2.93 9.12 1.64
C GLY A 59 -4.04 10.03 1.10
N ILE A 60 -4.02 10.33 -0.21
CA ILE A 60 -5.03 11.21 -0.84
C ILE A 60 -6.13 10.43 -1.55
N ILE A 61 -5.86 9.17 -1.92
CA ILE A 61 -6.79 8.24 -2.58
C ILE A 61 -7.11 7.14 -1.57
N GLY A 62 -8.20 7.37 -0.83
CA GLY A 62 -8.64 6.53 0.28
C GLY A 62 -9.57 5.36 -0.10
N GLU A 63 -10.25 4.82 0.91
CA GLU A 63 -11.19 3.69 0.81
C GLU A 63 -12.18 3.83 -0.35
N GLY A 64 -12.31 2.77 -1.15
CA GLY A 64 -13.28 2.66 -2.25
C GLY A 64 -13.07 3.64 -3.41
N VAL A 65 -11.93 4.34 -3.46
CA VAL A 65 -11.64 5.30 -4.53
C VAL A 65 -10.73 4.68 -5.59
N ASP A 66 -11.16 4.75 -6.84
CA ASP A 66 -10.39 4.33 -8.01
C ASP A 66 -9.30 5.36 -8.38
N PRO A 67 -8.01 4.99 -8.32
CA PRO A 67 -6.90 5.89 -8.63
C PRO A 67 -6.74 6.20 -10.11
N HIS A 68 -7.16 5.31 -11.02
CA HIS A 68 -7.10 5.54 -12.48
C HIS A 68 -8.00 6.71 -12.86
N LEU A 69 -9.15 6.82 -12.19
CA LEU A 69 -10.13 7.86 -12.46
C LEU A 69 -9.97 9.13 -11.62
N TYR A 70 -9.17 9.06 -10.55
CA TYR A 70 -9.05 10.09 -9.54
C TYR A 70 -8.51 11.41 -10.09
N LYS A 71 -9.20 12.51 -9.78
CA LYS A 71 -8.74 13.87 -10.11
C LYS A 71 -8.41 14.59 -8.81
N PRO A 72 -7.17 15.09 -8.63
CA PRO A 72 -6.78 15.71 -7.38
C PRO A 72 -7.57 16.99 -7.17
N THR A 73 -8.14 17.14 -5.99
CA THR A 73 -8.84 18.35 -5.57
C THR A 73 -7.86 19.47 -5.25
N SER A 74 -8.37 20.69 -5.09
CA SER A 74 -7.54 21.81 -4.63
C SER A 74 -6.94 21.60 -3.23
N THR A 75 -7.56 20.76 -2.39
CA THR A 75 -7.03 20.42 -1.07
C THR A 75 -5.85 19.46 -1.22
N ASP A 76 -5.96 18.46 -2.10
CA ASP A 76 -4.90 17.48 -2.34
C ASP A 76 -3.67 18.15 -2.96
N VAL A 77 -3.87 19.06 -3.91
CA VAL A 77 -2.76 19.83 -4.50
C VAL A 77 -2.05 20.68 -3.44
N LYS A 78 -2.78 21.25 -2.48
CA LYS A 78 -2.16 21.99 -1.36
C LYS A 78 -1.41 21.07 -0.41
N ALA A 79 -1.94 19.89 -0.10
CA ALA A 79 -1.28 18.89 0.73
C ALA A 79 0.05 18.46 0.06
N LEU A 80 0.01 18.11 -1.22
CA LEU A 80 1.20 17.77 -2.01
C LEU A 80 2.22 18.92 -2.05
N GLN A 81 1.78 20.18 -2.16
CA GLN A 81 2.67 21.34 -2.11
C GLN A 81 3.29 21.58 -0.73
N ALA A 82 2.57 21.24 0.34
CA ALA A 82 3.04 21.41 1.72
C ALA A 82 3.97 20.27 2.17
N ALA A 83 3.81 19.08 1.61
CA ALA A 83 4.55 17.87 1.97
C ALA A 83 6.07 18.04 1.86
N ASP A 84 6.80 17.39 2.76
CA ASP A 84 8.24 17.27 2.75
C ASP A 84 8.70 16.18 1.76
N LEU A 85 7.93 15.08 1.69
CA LEU A 85 8.12 13.96 0.78
C LEU A 85 6.79 13.57 0.14
N ILE A 86 6.83 13.21 -1.14
CA ILE A 86 5.68 12.71 -1.89
C ILE A 86 6.02 11.32 -2.44
N PHE A 87 5.16 10.34 -2.17
CA PHE A 87 5.25 9.01 -2.74
C PHE A 87 4.05 8.72 -3.64
N TYR A 88 4.29 8.15 -4.80
CA TYR A 88 3.25 7.70 -5.72
C TYR A 88 3.62 6.35 -6.33
N ASN A 89 2.68 5.67 -6.96
CA ASN A 89 2.91 4.34 -7.48
C ASN A 89 3.87 4.40 -8.67
N GLY A 90 3.55 5.22 -9.67
CA GLY A 90 4.15 5.13 -10.99
C GLY A 90 3.38 4.15 -11.88
N LEU A 91 4.02 3.70 -12.97
CA LEU A 91 3.42 2.78 -13.96
C LEU A 91 2.08 3.28 -14.52
N MET A 92 1.91 4.61 -14.62
CA MET A 92 0.69 5.27 -15.09
C MET A 92 -0.58 5.04 -14.26
N LEU A 93 -0.48 4.50 -13.03
CA LEU A 93 -1.64 4.34 -12.15
C LEU A 93 -2.40 5.65 -11.95
N GLU A 94 -1.69 6.70 -11.51
CA GLU A 94 -2.28 8.00 -11.23
C GLU A 94 -2.33 8.88 -12.48
N GLY A 95 -2.82 8.34 -13.60
CA GLY A 95 -2.78 8.97 -14.92
C GLY A 95 -3.20 10.45 -14.92
N LYS A 96 -4.29 10.79 -14.21
CA LYS A 96 -4.83 12.16 -14.10
C LYS A 96 -4.12 13.05 -13.06
N MET A 97 -3.17 12.51 -12.30
CA MET A 97 -2.30 13.25 -11.38
C MET A 97 -0.92 13.53 -11.95
N SER A 98 -0.53 12.87 -13.05
CA SER A 98 0.80 12.93 -13.65
C SER A 98 1.32 14.36 -13.81
N ASP A 99 0.51 15.27 -14.36
CA ASP A 99 0.91 16.67 -14.58
C ASP A 99 1.25 17.41 -13.27
N VAL A 100 0.49 17.15 -12.21
CA VAL A 100 0.73 17.75 -10.88
C VAL A 100 2.01 17.19 -10.28
N LEU A 101 2.21 15.87 -10.33
CA LEU A 101 3.38 15.19 -9.79
C LEU A 101 4.67 15.63 -10.50
N VAL A 102 4.66 15.66 -11.84
CA VAL A 102 5.79 16.13 -12.67
C VAL A 102 6.12 17.60 -12.38
N ARG A 103 5.10 18.46 -12.26
CA ARG A 103 5.31 19.88 -11.93
C ARG A 103 5.94 20.06 -10.56
N LEU A 104 5.50 19.29 -9.56
CA LEU A 104 6.06 19.34 -8.20
C LEU A 104 7.52 18.88 -8.20
N ALA A 105 7.83 17.75 -8.84
CA ALA A 105 9.19 17.28 -9.01
C ALA A 105 10.09 18.34 -9.68
N GLY A 106 9.61 18.94 -10.78
CA GLY A 106 10.31 20.02 -11.48
C GLY A 106 10.51 21.31 -10.67
N SER A 107 9.77 21.49 -9.57
CA SER A 107 9.93 22.60 -8.64
C SER A 107 10.96 22.35 -7.53
N GLY A 108 11.60 21.17 -7.53
CA GLY A 108 12.57 20.76 -6.51
C GLY A 108 11.96 20.04 -5.31
N LYS A 109 10.67 19.68 -5.35
CA LYS A 109 10.06 18.81 -4.33
C LYS A 109 10.60 17.38 -4.48
N LYS A 110 10.69 16.68 -3.34
CA LYS A 110 11.08 15.27 -3.29
C LYS A 110 9.86 14.40 -3.62
N VAL A 111 9.81 13.88 -4.83
CA VAL A 111 8.69 13.07 -5.36
C VAL A 111 9.25 11.76 -5.87
N PHE A 112 8.75 10.63 -5.36
CA PHE A 112 9.29 9.30 -5.67
C PHE A 112 8.20 8.36 -6.16
N ALA A 113 8.45 7.69 -7.29
CA ALA A 113 7.65 6.56 -7.74
C ALA A 113 8.13 5.30 -7.02
N VAL A 114 7.31 4.70 -6.17
CA VAL A 114 7.75 3.56 -5.34
C VAL A 114 7.99 2.28 -6.15
N THR A 115 7.42 2.18 -7.35
CA THR A 115 7.65 1.05 -8.26
C THR A 115 8.84 1.25 -9.20
N GLU A 116 9.57 2.37 -9.12
CA GLU A 116 10.70 2.65 -10.04
C GLU A 116 11.77 1.55 -10.00
N ALA A 117 12.08 1.02 -8.81
CA ALA A 117 13.07 -0.03 -8.62
C ALA A 117 12.63 -1.40 -9.20
N ILE A 118 11.36 -1.50 -9.62
CA ILE A 118 10.79 -2.68 -10.24
C ILE A 118 10.99 -2.63 -11.76
N LEU A 119 11.08 -1.43 -12.34
CA LEU A 119 11.29 -1.22 -13.78
C LEU A 119 12.64 -1.72 -14.28
N ASP A 120 13.66 -1.73 -13.41
CA ASP A 120 15.00 -2.23 -13.74
C ASP A 120 15.04 -3.77 -13.89
N ASP A 121 13.96 -4.46 -13.53
CA ASP A 121 13.79 -5.90 -13.64
C ASP A 121 12.74 -6.19 -14.72
N SER A 122 13.16 -6.21 -15.99
CA SER A 122 12.25 -6.35 -17.14
C SER A 122 11.45 -7.66 -17.11
N ASP A 123 11.96 -8.70 -16.45
CA ASP A 123 11.27 -9.97 -16.28
C ASP A 123 10.15 -9.89 -15.22
N TYR A 124 10.12 -8.81 -14.44
CA TYR A 124 9.16 -8.56 -13.38
C TYR A 124 7.97 -7.70 -13.82
N VAL A 125 8.13 -6.81 -14.79
CA VAL A 125 7.02 -5.93 -15.16
C VAL A 125 6.11 -6.63 -16.16
N ILE A 126 4.80 -6.58 -15.92
CA ILE A 126 3.79 -7.12 -16.84
C ILE A 126 3.29 -5.96 -17.70
N SER A 127 3.11 -6.18 -19.00
CA SER A 127 2.53 -5.18 -19.90
C SER A 127 1.28 -5.71 -20.59
N ASP A 128 0.36 -4.81 -20.93
CA ASP A 128 -0.78 -5.13 -21.80
C ASP A 128 -0.36 -5.25 -23.28
N GLU A 129 -1.34 -5.55 -24.14
CA GLU A 129 -1.14 -5.65 -25.59
C GLU A 129 -0.71 -4.32 -26.25
N SER A 130 -0.87 -3.20 -25.55
CA SER A 130 -0.48 -1.86 -25.99
C SER A 130 0.86 -1.41 -25.38
N GLU A 131 1.62 -2.34 -24.77
CA GLU A 131 2.90 -2.11 -24.10
C GLU A 131 2.82 -1.15 -22.90
N HIS A 132 1.63 -0.91 -22.34
CA HIS A 132 1.51 -0.20 -21.07
C HIS A 132 1.77 -1.16 -19.91
N TYR A 133 2.54 -0.72 -18.94
CA TYR A 133 2.81 -1.51 -17.75
C TYR A 133 1.57 -1.64 -16.87
N ASP A 134 1.35 -2.84 -16.36
CA ASP A 134 0.39 -3.13 -15.31
C ASP A 134 0.87 -2.46 -14.01
N PRO A 135 0.09 -1.53 -13.41
CA PRO A 135 0.50 -0.80 -12.22
C PRO A 135 0.29 -1.55 -10.91
N HIS A 136 -0.45 -2.67 -10.90
CA HIS A 136 -0.98 -3.31 -9.69
C HIS A 136 0.05 -4.22 -8.99
N VAL A 137 1.29 -3.73 -8.86
CA VAL A 137 2.43 -4.54 -8.37
C VAL A 137 2.22 -5.00 -6.91
N TRP A 138 1.43 -4.27 -6.13
CA TRP A 138 1.08 -4.63 -4.75
C TRP A 138 0.37 -5.98 -4.64
N MET A 139 -0.17 -6.52 -5.73
CA MET A 139 -0.79 -7.85 -5.76
C MET A 139 0.23 -9.00 -5.70
N ASP A 140 1.52 -8.74 -5.97
CA ASP A 140 2.62 -9.66 -5.67
C ASP A 140 3.43 -9.10 -4.49
N VAL A 141 3.32 -9.76 -3.34
CA VAL A 141 3.96 -9.32 -2.09
C VAL A 141 5.48 -9.22 -2.25
N ARG A 142 6.11 -10.12 -3.01
CA ARG A 142 7.57 -10.04 -3.26
C ARG A 142 7.94 -8.83 -4.10
N GLY A 143 7.04 -8.38 -4.95
CA GLY A 143 7.22 -7.18 -5.78
C GLY A 143 7.06 -5.94 -4.94
N TRP A 144 6.01 -5.93 -4.13
CA TRP A 144 5.73 -4.83 -3.22
C TRP A 144 6.83 -4.62 -2.18
N LYS A 145 7.53 -5.68 -1.75
CA LYS A 145 8.75 -5.57 -0.94
C LYS A 145 9.83 -4.66 -1.55
N LYS A 146 9.89 -4.49 -2.89
CA LYS A 146 10.80 -3.55 -3.54
C LYS A 146 10.38 -2.08 -3.31
N ALA A 147 9.08 -1.80 -3.22
CA ALA A 147 8.57 -0.47 -2.90
C ALA A 147 8.95 -0.04 -1.48
N VAL A 148 8.98 -0.98 -0.52
CA VAL A 148 9.46 -0.73 0.86
C VAL A 148 10.90 -0.19 0.86
N ALA A 149 11.78 -0.78 0.05
CA ALA A 149 13.17 -0.34 -0.05
C ALA A 149 13.32 1.07 -0.65
N VAL A 150 12.44 1.44 -1.60
CA VAL A 150 12.42 2.80 -2.16
C VAL A 150 12.03 3.82 -1.10
N VAL A 151 10.97 3.52 -0.33
CA VAL A 151 10.52 4.40 0.78
C VAL A 151 11.60 4.50 1.86
N GLU A 152 12.15 3.38 2.32
CA GLU A 152 13.25 3.34 3.29
C GLU A 152 14.43 4.22 2.87
N ARG A 153 14.92 4.05 1.63
CA ARG A 153 16.02 4.84 1.09
C ARG A 153 15.68 6.33 1.07
N ALA A 154 14.50 6.69 0.57
CA ALA A 154 14.06 8.07 0.50
C ALA A 154 13.97 8.74 1.89
N LEU A 155 13.51 8.00 2.90
CA LEU A 155 13.46 8.48 4.28
C LEU A 155 14.86 8.61 4.90
N CYS A 156 15.75 7.64 4.67
CA CYS A 156 17.15 7.72 5.12
C CYS A 156 17.90 8.91 4.50
N GLU A 157 17.66 9.20 3.21
CA GLU A 157 18.26 10.36 2.53
C GLU A 157 17.65 11.68 3.01
N PHE A 158 16.36 11.68 3.38
CA PHE A 158 15.68 12.87 3.88
C PHE A 158 16.08 13.23 5.30
N ASP A 159 16.17 12.23 6.18
CA ASP A 159 16.48 12.39 7.60
C ASP A 159 17.56 11.38 8.05
N PRO A 160 18.84 11.64 7.70
CA PRO A 160 19.94 10.71 7.96
C PRO A 160 20.20 10.45 9.45
N ALA A 161 19.77 11.36 10.33
CA ALA A 161 19.95 11.22 11.77
C ALA A 161 19.13 10.05 12.36
N HIS A 162 18.11 9.58 11.65
CA HIS A 162 17.24 8.48 12.08
C HIS A 162 17.26 7.29 11.13
N ALA A 163 18.24 7.22 10.22
CA ALA A 163 18.39 6.15 9.23
C ALA A 163 18.32 4.75 9.86
N ASP A 164 19.01 4.51 10.98
CA ASP A 164 19.00 3.22 11.69
C ASP A 164 17.56 2.81 12.07
N SER A 165 16.71 3.75 12.51
CA SER A 165 15.32 3.46 12.86
C SER A 165 14.49 3.09 11.63
N TYR A 166 14.68 3.78 10.50
CA TYR A 166 13.98 3.45 9.26
C TYR A 166 14.38 2.08 8.74
N GLN A 167 15.67 1.74 8.82
CA GLN A 167 16.20 0.43 8.44
C GLN A 167 15.66 -0.70 9.31
N GLU A 168 15.62 -0.52 10.64
CA GLU A 168 15.05 -1.49 11.57
C GLU A 168 13.55 -1.71 11.31
N ASN A 169 12.78 -0.63 11.14
CA ASN A 169 11.35 -0.69 10.84
C ASN A 169 11.09 -1.38 9.49
N ALA A 170 11.82 -0.99 8.44
CA ALA A 170 11.72 -1.61 7.12
C ALA A 170 12.02 -3.11 7.19
N ALA A 171 13.08 -3.52 7.91
CA ALA A 171 13.42 -4.93 8.08
C ALA A 171 12.31 -5.72 8.79
N ALA A 172 11.70 -5.15 9.83
CA ALA A 172 10.58 -5.78 10.53
C ALA A 172 9.33 -5.92 9.65
N TYR A 173 9.02 -4.90 8.84
CA TYR A 173 7.91 -4.94 7.90
C TYR A 173 8.17 -5.96 6.78
N GLN A 174 9.39 -6.00 6.23
CA GLN A 174 9.82 -6.99 5.21
C GLN A 174 9.67 -8.44 5.69
N GLU A 175 9.93 -8.73 6.96
CA GLU A 175 9.71 -10.05 7.56
C GLU A 175 8.21 -10.39 7.65
N SER A 176 7.37 -9.41 7.98
CA SER A 176 5.92 -9.57 7.97
C SER A 176 5.37 -9.83 6.56
N LEU A 177 5.89 -9.14 5.55
CA LEU A 177 5.57 -9.39 4.14
C LEU A 177 6.04 -10.77 3.67
N THR A 178 7.18 -11.26 4.15
CA THR A 178 7.65 -12.62 3.81
C THR A 178 6.67 -13.68 4.30
N ARG A 179 6.20 -13.57 5.55
CA ARG A 179 5.22 -14.49 6.11
C ARG A 179 3.86 -14.41 5.40
N LEU A 180 3.48 -13.22 4.94
CA LEU A 180 2.27 -13.01 4.14
C LEU A 180 2.37 -13.67 2.75
N ASP A 181 3.52 -13.55 2.07
CA ASP A 181 3.76 -14.24 0.78
C ASP A 181 3.66 -15.77 0.94
N ASP A 182 4.28 -16.33 1.99
CA ASP A 182 4.22 -17.77 2.29
C ASP A 182 2.79 -18.24 2.56
N TYR A 183 2.01 -17.44 3.30
CA TYR A 183 0.60 -17.69 3.52
C TYR A 183 -0.19 -17.69 2.21
N ALA A 184 -0.04 -16.65 1.40
CA ALA A 184 -0.71 -16.49 0.12
C ALA A 184 -0.43 -17.66 -0.83
N ARG A 185 0.84 -18.06 -0.94
CA ARG A 185 1.28 -19.20 -1.72
C ARG A 185 0.64 -20.50 -1.26
N THR A 186 0.63 -20.75 0.05
CA THR A 186 0.05 -21.97 0.62
C THR A 186 -1.47 -22.03 0.42
N ALA A 187 -2.17 -20.93 0.70
CA ALA A 187 -3.61 -20.84 0.58
C ALA A 187 -4.06 -21.01 -0.88
N ILE A 188 -3.51 -20.24 -1.82
CA ILE A 188 -3.93 -20.30 -3.23
C ILE A 188 -3.59 -21.66 -3.86
N ALA A 189 -2.46 -22.28 -3.50
CA ALA A 189 -2.09 -23.60 -3.99
C ALA A 189 -3.07 -24.72 -3.57
N SER A 190 -3.84 -24.51 -2.49
CA SER A 190 -4.85 -25.46 -2.04
C SER A 190 -6.13 -25.46 -2.89
N ILE A 191 -6.33 -24.42 -3.72
CA ILE A 191 -7.46 -24.35 -4.65
C ILE A 191 -7.30 -25.46 -5.70
N PRO A 192 -8.34 -26.28 -5.96
CA PRO A 192 -8.31 -27.28 -7.03
C PRO A 192 -7.92 -26.65 -8.36
N GLU A 193 -6.96 -27.24 -9.09
CA GLU A 193 -6.39 -26.65 -10.31
C GLU A 193 -7.45 -26.26 -11.35
N ALA A 194 -8.48 -27.09 -11.53
CA ALA A 194 -9.58 -26.82 -12.45
C ALA A 194 -10.43 -25.59 -12.07
N GLN A 195 -10.46 -25.22 -10.78
CA GLN A 195 -11.21 -24.09 -10.22
C GLN A 195 -10.33 -22.87 -9.94
N ARG A 196 -9.01 -22.97 -10.15
CA ARG A 196 -8.05 -21.90 -9.85
C ARG A 196 -8.05 -20.82 -10.93
N VAL A 197 -9.20 -20.19 -11.07
CA VAL A 197 -9.49 -19.10 -11.99
C VAL A 197 -10.22 -18.01 -11.24
N LEU A 198 -9.61 -16.84 -11.15
CA LEU A 198 -10.14 -15.64 -10.52
C LEU A 198 -10.76 -14.74 -11.60
N VAL A 199 -12.05 -14.44 -11.47
CA VAL A 199 -12.76 -13.52 -12.36
C VAL A 199 -13.27 -12.33 -11.58
N THR A 200 -12.83 -11.11 -11.93
CA THR A 200 -13.00 -9.87 -11.15
C THR A 200 -13.61 -8.74 -11.97
N ALA A 201 -13.84 -7.57 -11.37
CA ALA A 201 -14.43 -6.43 -12.05
C ALA A 201 -13.48 -5.82 -13.09
N HIS A 202 -12.18 -5.74 -12.78
CA HIS A 202 -11.15 -5.33 -13.75
C HIS A 202 -9.84 -6.13 -13.63
N ASP A 203 -8.94 -5.96 -14.60
CA ASP A 203 -7.66 -6.68 -14.70
C ASP A 203 -6.60 -6.13 -13.72
N ALA A 204 -6.88 -6.22 -12.41
CA ALA A 204 -5.99 -5.73 -11.34
C ALA A 204 -5.02 -6.79 -10.79
N PHE A 205 -5.17 -8.06 -11.18
CA PHE A 205 -4.62 -9.20 -10.44
C PHE A 205 -3.54 -10.00 -11.20
N HIS A 206 -2.96 -9.49 -12.29
CA HIS A 206 -1.94 -10.22 -13.04
C HIS A 206 -0.69 -10.55 -12.21
N TYR A 207 -0.26 -9.64 -11.33
CA TYR A 207 0.85 -9.91 -10.42
C TYR A 207 0.54 -11.02 -9.41
N LEU A 208 -0.69 -11.07 -8.88
CA LEU A 208 -1.17 -12.17 -8.03
C LEU A 208 -1.21 -13.50 -8.81
N SER A 209 -1.66 -13.48 -10.06
CA SER A 209 -1.62 -14.63 -10.97
C SER A 209 -0.20 -15.19 -11.11
N ARG A 210 0.76 -14.32 -11.47
CA ARG A 210 2.16 -14.72 -11.61
C ARG A 210 2.75 -15.24 -10.30
N ALA A 211 2.47 -14.58 -9.18
CA ALA A 211 3.08 -14.90 -7.89
C ALA A 211 2.64 -16.26 -7.34
N TYR A 212 1.36 -16.61 -7.53
CA TYR A 212 0.73 -17.74 -6.84
C TYR A 212 0.06 -18.76 -7.77
N GLY A 213 0.17 -18.58 -9.09
CA GLY A 213 -0.22 -19.58 -10.09
C GLY A 213 -1.74 -19.76 -10.21
N ILE A 214 -2.48 -18.66 -10.24
CA ILE A 214 -3.94 -18.62 -10.45
C ILE A 214 -4.26 -17.89 -11.76
N GLU A 215 -5.11 -18.46 -12.61
CA GLU A 215 -5.55 -17.80 -13.85
C GLU A 215 -6.43 -16.59 -13.48
N VAL A 216 -6.24 -15.44 -14.12
CA VAL A 216 -7.04 -14.22 -13.86
C VAL A 216 -7.74 -13.72 -15.11
N ARG A 217 -8.93 -13.13 -14.92
CA ARG A 217 -9.71 -12.41 -15.94
C ARG A 217 -10.47 -11.26 -15.29
N GLY A 218 -10.30 -10.04 -15.78
CA GLY A 218 -11.14 -8.89 -15.48
C GLY A 218 -12.29 -8.75 -16.48
N VAL A 219 -13.36 -8.06 -16.08
CA VAL A 219 -14.39 -7.60 -17.04
C VAL A 219 -13.89 -6.39 -17.81
N GLN A 220 -13.36 -5.40 -17.09
CA GLN A 220 -12.62 -4.27 -17.65
C GLN A 220 -11.13 -4.60 -17.76
N GLY A 221 -10.41 -3.87 -18.62
CA GLY A 221 -8.96 -4.01 -18.75
C GLY A 221 -8.19 -3.46 -17.54
N ILE A 222 -6.87 -3.32 -17.71
CA ILE A 222 -5.96 -2.85 -16.64
C ILE A 222 -6.35 -1.47 -16.11
N SER A 223 -6.80 -0.58 -17.00
CA SER A 223 -7.35 0.72 -16.60
C SER A 223 -8.86 0.72 -16.70
N THR A 224 -9.52 1.28 -15.68
CA THR A 224 -10.96 1.50 -15.63
C THR A 224 -11.42 2.73 -16.40
N GLU A 225 -10.52 3.47 -17.07
CA GLU A 225 -10.87 4.60 -17.94
C GLU A 225 -11.81 4.20 -19.09
N SER A 226 -11.72 2.94 -19.53
CA SER A 226 -12.60 2.36 -20.53
C SER A 226 -13.55 1.34 -19.92
N GLU A 227 -14.83 1.47 -20.28
CA GLU A 227 -15.85 0.47 -19.93
C GLU A 227 -15.69 -0.79 -20.77
N ALA A 228 -16.09 -1.93 -20.21
CA ALA A 228 -16.12 -3.20 -20.92
C ALA A 228 -17.14 -3.18 -22.05
N GLY A 229 -16.75 -3.71 -23.22
CA GLY A 229 -17.68 -3.90 -24.33
C GLY A 229 -18.66 -5.04 -24.05
N VAL A 230 -19.84 -4.99 -24.69
CA VAL A 230 -20.83 -6.08 -24.62
C VAL A 230 -20.22 -7.42 -25.06
N LYS A 231 -19.34 -7.39 -26.06
CA LYS A 231 -18.64 -8.58 -26.57
C LYS A 231 -17.69 -9.20 -25.54
N ASP A 232 -17.06 -8.38 -24.71
CA ASP A 232 -16.12 -8.83 -23.68
C ASP A 232 -16.90 -9.57 -22.58
N ILE A 233 -18.04 -9.00 -22.16
CA ILE A 233 -18.98 -9.64 -21.24
C ILE A 233 -19.49 -10.98 -21.81
N GLU A 234 -19.91 -11.03 -23.08
CA GLU A 234 -20.38 -12.27 -23.71
C GLU A 234 -19.28 -13.36 -23.79
N THR A 235 -18.05 -12.95 -24.07
CA THR A 235 -16.88 -13.83 -24.12
C THR A 235 -16.61 -14.41 -22.73
N LEU A 236 -16.60 -13.57 -21.71
CA LEU A 236 -16.37 -13.98 -20.33
C LEU A 236 -17.50 -14.87 -19.79
N VAL A 237 -18.77 -14.57 -20.12
CA VAL A 237 -19.91 -15.44 -19.81
C VAL A 237 -19.73 -16.84 -20.44
N SER A 238 -19.29 -16.91 -21.69
CA SER A 238 -19.06 -18.20 -22.37
C SER A 238 -17.94 -18.97 -21.68
N PHE A 239 -16.84 -18.30 -21.34
CA PHE A 239 -15.75 -18.87 -20.57
C PHE A 239 -16.20 -19.44 -19.21
N LEU A 240 -17.00 -18.68 -18.43
CA LEU A 240 -17.53 -19.14 -17.14
C LEU A 240 -18.35 -20.43 -17.29
N VAL A 241 -19.20 -20.50 -18.32
CA VAL A 241 -20.07 -21.66 -18.60
C VAL A 241 -19.28 -22.88 -19.06
N GLU A 242 -18.27 -22.68 -19.90
CA GLU A 242 -17.42 -23.74 -20.46
C GLU A 242 -16.49 -24.33 -19.39
N ARG A 243 -15.83 -23.47 -18.62
CA ARG A 243 -14.89 -23.86 -17.55
C ARG A 243 -15.58 -24.24 -16.25
N LYS A 244 -16.90 -24.06 -16.15
CA LYS A 244 -17.71 -24.34 -14.95
C LYS A 244 -17.22 -23.58 -13.72
N ILE A 245 -16.81 -22.32 -13.90
CA ILE A 245 -16.31 -21.47 -12.82
C ILE A 245 -17.44 -21.16 -11.83
N PRO A 246 -17.28 -21.45 -10.52
CA PRO A 246 -18.38 -21.37 -9.56
C PRO A 246 -18.67 -19.95 -9.07
N ALA A 247 -17.65 -19.08 -9.06
CA ALA A 247 -17.72 -17.76 -8.45
C ALA A 247 -17.00 -16.70 -9.28
N VAL A 248 -17.52 -15.47 -9.20
CA VAL A 248 -16.88 -14.23 -9.66
C VAL A 248 -16.81 -13.27 -8.47
N PHE A 249 -15.98 -12.24 -8.55
CA PHE A 249 -15.74 -11.35 -7.42
C PHE A 249 -16.03 -9.90 -7.81
N VAL A 250 -16.61 -9.16 -6.85
CA VAL A 250 -16.77 -7.71 -6.95
C VAL A 250 -15.58 -7.03 -6.27
N GLU A 251 -15.43 -5.73 -6.48
CA GLU A 251 -14.30 -4.97 -5.95
C GLU A 251 -14.78 -3.71 -5.24
N SER A 252 -14.01 -3.25 -4.25
CA SER A 252 -14.37 -2.09 -3.42
C SER A 252 -14.34 -0.75 -4.18
N SER A 253 -13.48 -0.62 -5.20
CA SER A 253 -13.24 0.63 -5.93
C SER A 253 -13.94 0.70 -7.30
N VAL A 254 -14.58 -0.38 -7.76
CA VAL A 254 -15.17 -0.48 -9.10
C VAL A 254 -16.64 -0.93 -9.03
N SER A 255 -17.47 -0.41 -9.93
CA SER A 255 -18.90 -0.73 -9.99
C SER A 255 -19.17 -2.23 -10.18
N ASP A 256 -20.03 -2.80 -9.34
CA ASP A 256 -20.43 -4.22 -9.42
C ASP A 256 -21.34 -4.58 -10.60
N LYS A 257 -21.82 -3.57 -11.36
CA LYS A 257 -22.78 -3.74 -12.45
C LYS A 257 -22.31 -4.75 -13.50
N ASN A 258 -21.04 -4.66 -13.89
CA ASN A 258 -20.45 -5.51 -14.92
C ASN A 258 -20.32 -6.96 -14.42
N VAL A 259 -20.00 -7.16 -13.14
CA VAL A 259 -19.97 -8.47 -12.48
C VAL A 259 -21.39 -9.07 -12.40
N ARG A 260 -22.39 -8.27 -12.03
CA ARG A 260 -23.80 -8.72 -12.00
C ARG A 260 -24.30 -9.15 -13.39
N ALA A 261 -23.88 -8.45 -14.44
CA ALA A 261 -24.20 -8.85 -15.81
C ALA A 261 -23.61 -10.24 -16.17
N LEU A 262 -22.44 -10.61 -15.64
CA LEU A 262 -21.90 -11.96 -15.81
C LEU A 262 -22.79 -13.02 -15.15
N LEU A 263 -23.31 -12.76 -13.94
CA LEU A 263 -24.20 -13.70 -13.25
C LEU A 263 -25.47 -13.95 -14.06
N GLU A 264 -26.09 -12.87 -14.54
CA GLU A 264 -27.31 -12.95 -15.37
C GLU A 264 -27.03 -13.71 -16.68
N GLY A 265 -25.93 -13.38 -17.37
CA GLY A 265 -25.54 -14.04 -18.61
C GLY A 265 -25.23 -15.53 -18.44
N ALA A 266 -24.52 -15.90 -17.38
CA ALA A 266 -24.22 -17.30 -17.07
C ALA A 266 -25.49 -18.08 -16.70
N ALA A 267 -26.37 -17.48 -15.88
CA ALA A 267 -27.64 -18.08 -15.50
C ALA A 267 -28.56 -18.32 -16.71
N ALA A 268 -28.61 -17.38 -17.66
CA ALA A 268 -29.32 -17.54 -18.92
C ALA A 268 -28.80 -18.71 -19.77
N LYS A 269 -27.53 -19.09 -19.60
CA LYS A 269 -26.89 -20.27 -20.24
C LYS A 269 -26.92 -21.53 -19.36
N GLY A 270 -27.70 -21.52 -18.27
CA GLY A 270 -27.89 -22.69 -17.40
C GLY A 270 -26.70 -22.98 -16.46
N HIS A 271 -25.80 -22.01 -16.25
CA HIS A 271 -24.69 -22.13 -15.31
C HIS A 271 -24.89 -21.17 -14.14
N ARG A 272 -24.97 -21.69 -12.92
CA ARG A 272 -25.14 -20.85 -11.73
C ARG A 272 -23.77 -20.40 -11.23
N VAL A 273 -23.55 -19.09 -11.27
CA VAL A 273 -22.38 -18.40 -10.72
C VAL A 273 -22.83 -17.58 -9.53
N VAL A 274 -22.00 -17.51 -8.48
CA VAL A 274 -22.24 -16.66 -7.30
C VAL A 274 -21.19 -15.56 -7.19
N ILE A 275 -21.48 -14.52 -6.41
CA ILE A 275 -20.44 -13.58 -5.98
C ILE A 275 -19.67 -14.26 -4.84
N GLY A 276 -18.37 -14.51 -5.04
CA GLY A 276 -17.48 -15.17 -4.08
C GLY A 276 -17.05 -14.27 -2.92
N GLY A 277 -17.22 -12.97 -3.06
CA GLY A 277 -16.89 -11.95 -2.08
C GLY A 277 -16.56 -10.62 -2.77
N GLU A 278 -16.35 -9.60 -1.94
CA GLU A 278 -15.75 -8.33 -2.36
C GLU A 278 -14.25 -8.39 -2.12
N LEU A 279 -13.46 -7.93 -3.10
CA LEU A 279 -12.01 -7.86 -3.04
C LEU A 279 -11.54 -6.42 -3.00
N TYR A 280 -10.37 -6.21 -2.41
CA TYR A 280 -9.65 -4.95 -2.46
C TYR A 280 -8.72 -4.97 -3.67
N SER A 281 -9.00 -4.18 -4.71
CA SER A 281 -8.14 -4.03 -5.88
C SER A 281 -7.24 -2.81 -5.73
N ASP A 282 -7.80 -1.62 -5.96
CA ASP A 282 -7.05 -0.36 -5.98
C ASP A 282 -7.19 0.47 -4.69
N ALA A 283 -8.05 0.02 -3.79
CA ALA A 283 -8.25 0.63 -2.49
C ALA A 283 -8.23 -0.45 -1.41
N MET A 284 -7.62 -0.12 -0.27
CA MET A 284 -7.65 -0.96 0.93
C MET A 284 -9.03 -0.92 1.61
N GLY A 285 -9.19 -1.70 2.66
CA GLY A 285 -10.35 -1.63 3.55
C GLY A 285 -10.42 -0.34 4.36
N PRO A 286 -11.43 -0.22 5.23
CA PRO A 286 -11.64 0.99 6.01
C PRO A 286 -10.44 1.36 6.88
N ALA A 287 -10.16 2.65 7.00
CA ALA A 287 -9.12 3.14 7.91
C ALA A 287 -9.33 2.63 9.35
N ASP A 288 -8.24 2.46 10.09
CA ASP A 288 -8.22 1.94 11.46
C ASP A 288 -8.75 0.51 11.63
N THR A 289 -8.90 -0.25 10.53
CA THR A 289 -9.18 -1.69 10.54
C THR A 289 -7.95 -2.49 10.12
N TYR A 290 -7.98 -3.81 10.32
CA TYR A 290 -6.90 -4.66 9.83
C TYR A 290 -6.86 -4.66 8.29
N GLU A 291 -8.01 -4.70 7.64
CA GLU A 291 -8.18 -4.64 6.20
C GLU A 291 -7.77 -3.27 5.60
N GLY A 292 -7.71 -2.22 6.41
CA GLY A 292 -7.13 -0.91 6.10
C GLY A 292 -5.60 -0.84 6.17
N THR A 293 -4.92 -1.98 6.30
CA THR A 293 -3.46 -2.14 6.16
C THR A 293 -3.16 -2.98 4.91
N TYR A 294 -1.98 -2.83 4.31
CA TYR A 294 -1.64 -3.62 3.13
C TYR A 294 -1.64 -5.13 3.44
N ILE A 295 -1.15 -5.51 4.63
CA ILE A 295 -1.15 -6.91 5.08
C ILE A 295 -2.58 -7.45 5.18
N GLY A 296 -3.49 -6.72 5.83
CA GLY A 296 -4.87 -7.17 5.98
C GLY A 296 -5.64 -7.17 4.65
N MET A 297 -5.36 -6.22 3.76
CA MET A 297 -5.91 -6.19 2.40
C MET A 297 -5.58 -7.48 1.63
N ILE A 298 -4.29 -7.85 1.57
CA ILE A 298 -3.86 -9.05 0.85
C ILE A 298 -4.34 -10.33 1.53
N ASP A 299 -4.31 -10.37 2.86
CA ASP A 299 -4.87 -11.47 3.63
C ASP A 299 -6.36 -11.70 3.32
N HIS A 300 -7.16 -10.63 3.36
CA HIS A 300 -8.58 -10.66 3.02
C HIS A 300 -8.80 -11.22 1.61
N ASN A 301 -8.07 -10.70 0.63
CA ASN A 301 -8.17 -11.15 -0.75
C ASN A 301 -7.83 -12.63 -0.90
N VAL A 302 -6.66 -13.05 -0.42
CA VAL A 302 -6.19 -14.45 -0.47
C VAL A 302 -7.19 -15.38 0.18
N THR A 303 -7.66 -15.04 1.38
CA THR A 303 -8.60 -15.85 2.15
C THR A 303 -9.94 -15.99 1.44
N THR A 304 -10.49 -14.87 0.96
CA THR A 304 -11.77 -14.80 0.26
C THR A 304 -11.72 -15.61 -1.05
N ILE A 305 -10.71 -15.37 -1.88
CA ILE A 305 -10.50 -16.08 -3.15
C ILE A 305 -10.37 -17.59 -2.89
N THR A 306 -9.50 -17.98 -1.96
CA THR A 306 -9.20 -19.38 -1.66
C THR A 306 -10.46 -20.13 -1.24
N ARG A 307 -11.23 -19.58 -0.31
CA ARG A 307 -12.45 -20.23 0.20
C ARG A 307 -13.55 -20.31 -0.86
N ALA A 308 -13.77 -19.23 -1.60
CA ALA A 308 -14.80 -19.16 -2.64
C ALA A 308 -14.53 -20.11 -3.82
N LEU A 309 -13.26 -20.40 -4.10
CA LEU A 309 -12.84 -21.32 -5.16
C LEU A 309 -12.57 -22.75 -4.66
N GLY A 310 -12.94 -23.09 -3.43
CA GLY A 310 -12.89 -24.46 -2.91
C GLY A 310 -11.53 -24.90 -2.35
N GLY A 311 -10.61 -23.96 -2.14
CA GLY A 311 -9.38 -24.18 -1.37
C GLY A 311 -9.60 -24.09 0.14
N THR A 312 -8.51 -24.23 0.89
CA THR A 312 -8.46 -24.17 2.36
C THR A 312 -7.65 -22.97 2.82
N ALA A 313 -8.30 -22.07 3.55
CA ALA A 313 -7.68 -20.97 4.28
C ALA A 313 -8.32 -20.86 5.68
N PRO A 314 -7.57 -20.38 6.70
CA PRO A 314 -8.12 -20.12 8.04
C PRO A 314 -9.34 -19.21 7.99
N GLU A 315 -10.29 -19.40 8.90
CA GLU A 315 -11.53 -18.60 8.91
C GLU A 315 -11.24 -17.11 9.16
N LYS A 316 -10.25 -16.81 10.01
CA LYS A 316 -9.78 -15.45 10.30
C LYS A 316 -8.50 -15.08 9.56
N GLY A 317 -8.21 -15.78 8.46
CA GLY A 317 -7.05 -15.50 7.61
C GLY A 317 -5.70 -15.60 8.30
N PHE A 318 -4.73 -14.88 7.75
CA PHE A 318 -3.38 -14.75 8.24
C PHE A 318 -3.36 -14.18 9.66
N GLN A 319 -2.63 -14.86 10.54
CA GLN A 319 -2.48 -14.48 11.96
C GLN A 319 -3.80 -14.36 12.75
N GLU A 320 -4.91 -14.93 12.26
CA GLU A 320 -6.24 -14.91 12.89
C GLU A 320 -6.79 -13.49 13.11
N LYS A 321 -6.49 -12.55 12.20
CA LYS A 321 -6.80 -11.13 12.33
C LYS A 321 -7.96 -10.64 11.48
N LEU A 322 -8.41 -11.40 10.47
CA LEU A 322 -9.54 -10.97 9.65
C LEU A 322 -10.82 -10.87 10.46
N SER A 323 -11.61 -9.85 10.11
CA SER A 323 -12.96 -9.67 10.61
C SER A 323 -13.83 -10.83 10.13
N VAL A 324 -14.42 -11.60 11.05
CA VAL A 324 -15.40 -12.63 10.67
C VAL A 324 -16.70 -11.92 10.29
N ALA A 325 -17.15 -12.08 9.05
CA ALA A 325 -18.47 -11.59 8.65
C ALA A 325 -19.53 -12.25 9.56
N PRO A 326 -20.47 -11.48 10.13
CA PRO A 326 -21.50 -12.06 11.00
C PRO A 326 -22.38 -13.03 10.21
N GLY A 327 -22.26 -14.33 10.48
CA GLY A 327 -23.17 -15.38 10.00
C GLY A 327 -22.64 -16.36 8.93
N SER A 328 -21.36 -16.75 9.00
CA SER A 328 -20.86 -17.96 8.31
C SER A 328 -21.60 -19.24 8.69
#